data_AF-A0A101GF97-F1
#
_entry.id   AF-A0A101GF97-F1
#
_cell.length_a   1.000
_cell.length_b   1.000
_cell.length_c   1.000
_cell.angle_alpha   90.00
_cell.angle_beta   90.00
_cell.angle_gamma   90.00
#
_symmetry.space_group_name_H-M   'P 1'
#
loop_
_entity.id
_entity.type
_entity.pdbx_description
1 polymer ?
#
loop_
_entity_poly.entity_id
_entity_poly.type
_entity_poly.pdbx_seq_one_letter_code
_entity_poly.pdbx_strand_id
1 'polypeptide(L)'
;MSDLDAVKFTRHLSAEGFDTFLFTCIERDGTLQGPDIPLYAKLRSEFPGIQILAAGGISSIEDLLELKQAGVDGAVLGKSIYERRIDLKEALEVTEKC
;
A
#
# COMPACT_ATOMS: atom_id res chain seq x y z
N MET A 1 7.50 4.33 -12.16
CA MET A 1 7.59 5.65 -11.51
C MET A 1 8.69 5.53 -10.47
N SER A 2 9.71 6.37 -10.48
CA SER A 2 10.77 6.22 -9.47
C SER A 2 10.26 6.72 -8.10
N ASP A 3 10.82 6.23 -6.99
CA ASP A 3 10.47 6.70 -5.63
C ASP A 3 10.57 8.22 -5.50
N LEU A 4 11.50 8.83 -6.25
CA LEU A 4 11.71 10.27 -6.25
C LEU A 4 10.55 11.01 -6.92
N ASP A 5 9.89 10.39 -7.90
CA ASP A 5 8.71 10.97 -8.56
C ASP A 5 7.50 10.88 -7.63
N ALA A 6 7.29 9.73 -6.96
CA ALA A 6 6.18 9.53 -6.02
C ALA A 6 6.14 10.63 -4.95
N VAL A 7 7.27 10.83 -4.25
CA VAL A 7 7.38 11.83 -3.19
C VAL A 7 7.16 13.25 -3.71
N LYS A 8 7.69 13.59 -4.90
CA LYS A 8 7.51 14.92 -5.49
C LYS A 8 6.04 15.20 -5.81
N PHE A 9 5.36 14.25 -6.45
CA PHE A 9 3.94 14.37 -6.79
C PHE A 9 3.07 14.48 -5.54
N THR A 10 3.30 13.62 -4.55
CA THR A 10 2.58 13.67 -3.28
C THR A 10 2.75 15.00 -2.58
N ARG A 11 3.96 15.56 -2.55
CA ARG A 11 4.19 16.88 -1.94
C ARG A 11 3.43 18.00 -2.65
N HIS A 12 3.45 18.00 -3.99
CA HIS A 12 2.76 18.99 -4.79
C HIS A 12 1.24 18.92 -4.55
N LEU A 13 0.66 17.73 -4.65
CA LEU A 13 -0.79 17.54 -4.48
C LEU A 13 -1.22 17.74 -3.02
N SER A 14 -0.40 17.35 -2.04
CA SER A 14 -0.71 17.62 -0.64
C SER A 14 -0.78 19.12 -0.35
N ALA A 15 0.07 19.92 -1.00
CA ALA A 15 0.02 21.39 -0.89
C ALA A 15 -1.25 22.00 -1.54
N GLU A 16 -1.88 21.28 -2.47
CA GLU A 16 -3.17 21.65 -3.07
C GLU A 16 -4.37 21.15 -2.25
N GLY A 17 -4.13 20.45 -1.14
CA GLY A 17 -5.17 19.98 -0.22
C GLY A 17 -5.64 18.54 -0.45
N PHE A 18 -4.98 17.78 -1.33
CA PHE A 18 -5.25 16.35 -1.46
C PHE A 18 -4.64 15.59 -0.28
N ASP A 19 -5.43 14.75 0.38
CA ASP A 19 -5.03 14.04 1.59
C ASP A 19 -4.96 12.52 1.43
N THR A 20 -5.46 11.95 0.32
CA THR A 20 -5.59 10.51 0.13
C THR A 20 -4.98 10.09 -1.20
N PHE A 21 -4.06 9.13 -1.14
CA PHE A 21 -3.26 8.71 -2.29
C PHE A 21 -3.25 7.20 -2.45
N LEU A 22 -3.55 6.74 -3.66
CA LEU A 22 -3.37 5.35 -4.08
C LEU A 22 -2.05 5.22 -4.85
N PHE A 23 -1.14 4.40 -4.31
CA PHE A 23 0.12 4.09 -4.97
C PHE A 23 0.07 2.66 -5.50
N THR A 24 0.17 2.52 -6.82
CA THR A 24 0.28 1.22 -7.48
C THR A 24 1.72 0.96 -7.88
N CYS A 25 2.32 -0.10 -7.33
CA CYS A 25 3.60 -0.60 -7.79
C CYS A 25 3.39 -1.40 -9.09
N ILE A 26 3.46 -0.72 -10.23
CA ILE A 26 3.18 -1.28 -11.57
C ILE A 26 4.06 -2.52 -11.85
N GLU A 27 5.32 -2.48 -11.42
CA GLU A 27 6.28 -3.58 -11.61
C GLU A 27 5.89 -4.86 -10.86
N ARG A 28 5.11 -4.72 -9.79
CA ARG A 28 4.65 -5.84 -8.96
C ARG A 28 3.17 -6.15 -9.16
N ASP A 29 2.46 -5.37 -9.96
CA ASP A 29 1.04 -5.60 -10.17
C ASP A 29 0.79 -6.94 -10.87
N GLY A 30 -0.08 -7.76 -10.29
CA GLY A 30 -0.35 -9.12 -10.77
C GLY A 30 0.81 -10.13 -10.63
N THR A 31 1.97 -9.75 -10.09
CA THR A 31 3.13 -10.65 -9.95
C THR A 31 3.05 -11.55 -8.72
N LEU A 32 2.32 -11.13 -7.69
CA LEU A 32 2.21 -11.82 -6.40
C LEU A 32 3.57 -12.01 -5.70
N GLN A 33 4.46 -11.01 -5.82
CA GLN A 33 5.81 -11.00 -5.25
C GLN A 33 5.94 -10.12 -4.00
N GLY A 34 4.83 -9.66 -3.43
CA GLY A 34 4.79 -8.78 -2.27
C GLY A 34 4.88 -7.29 -2.64
N PRO A 35 4.40 -6.40 -1.75
CA PRO A 35 4.35 -4.95 -1.97
C PRO A 35 5.72 -4.26 -1.77
N ASP A 36 5.84 -3.04 -2.25
CA ASP A 36 7.07 -2.22 -2.08
C ASP A 36 7.15 -1.54 -0.70
N ILE A 37 7.41 -2.34 0.33
CA ILE A 37 7.49 -1.87 1.73
C ILE A 37 8.44 -0.66 1.92
N PRO A 38 9.67 -0.64 1.35
CA PRO A 38 10.55 0.52 1.48
C PRO A 38 9.94 1.83 0.97
N LEU A 39 9.21 1.78 -0.16
CA LEU A 39 8.51 2.96 -0.69
C LEU A 39 7.44 3.47 0.28
N TYR A 40 6.60 2.57 0.82
CA TYR A 40 5.53 2.95 1.74
C TYR A 40 6.06 3.52 3.05
N ALA A 41 7.10 2.91 3.64
CA ALA A 41 7.74 3.43 4.85
C ALA A 41 8.32 4.85 4.62
N LYS A 42 8.91 5.10 3.45
CA LYS A 42 9.40 6.42 3.06
C LYS A 42 8.27 7.43 2.90
N LEU A 43 7.18 7.06 2.23
CA LEU A 43 6.01 7.94 2.05
C LEU A 43 5.39 8.31 3.40
N ARG A 44 5.20 7.34 4.31
CA ARG A 44 4.67 7.62 5.66
C ARG A 44 5.59 8.55 6.45
N SER A 45 6.90 8.38 6.36
CA SER A 45 7.87 9.26 7.03
C SER A 45 7.80 10.71 6.52
N GLU A 46 7.72 10.90 5.21
CA GLU A 46 7.67 12.23 4.57
C GLU A 46 6.29 12.91 4.72
N PHE A 47 5.21 12.12 4.77
CA PHE A 47 3.83 12.61 4.75
C PHE A 47 2.99 11.96 5.87
N PRO A 48 3.25 12.30 7.15
CA PRO A 48 2.53 11.68 8.26
C PRO A 48 1.03 12.00 8.28
N GLY A 49 0.60 13.09 7.63
CA GLY A 49 -0.79 13.56 7.63
C GLY A 49 -1.68 13.07 6.49
N ILE A 50 -1.14 12.31 5.53
CA ILE A 50 -1.93 11.79 4.40
C ILE A 50 -2.37 10.35 4.65
N GLN A 51 -3.42 9.93 3.95
CA GLN A 51 -3.87 8.57 3.80
C GLN A 51 -3.14 7.90 2.63
N ILE A 52 -2.51 6.76 2.89
CA ILE A 52 -1.72 5.98 1.94
C ILE A 52 -2.44 4.66 1.68
N LEU A 53 -2.86 4.44 0.44
CA LEU A 53 -3.43 3.19 -0.03
C LEU A 53 -2.42 2.47 -0.92
N ALA A 54 -2.10 1.22 -0.58
CA ALA A 54 -1.17 0.38 -1.30
C ALA A 54 -1.87 -0.48 -2.36
N ALA A 55 -1.27 -0.58 -3.55
CA ALA A 55 -1.70 -1.49 -4.61
C ALA A 55 -0.50 -2.13 -5.33
N GLY A 56 -0.72 -3.34 -5.83
CA GLY A 56 0.26 -4.11 -6.59
C GLY A 56 1.12 -5.04 -5.72
N GLY A 57 1.30 -6.27 -6.17
CA GLY A 57 2.20 -7.26 -5.55
C GLY A 57 1.64 -8.06 -4.38
N ILE A 58 0.61 -7.55 -3.68
CA ILE A 58 0.09 -8.14 -2.44
C ILE A 58 -0.46 -9.56 -2.67
N SER A 59 0.11 -10.52 -1.95
CA SER A 59 -0.01 -11.95 -2.22
C SER A 59 -0.35 -12.80 -1.01
N SER A 60 -0.05 -12.33 0.21
CA SER A 60 -0.31 -13.06 1.46
C SER A 60 -0.81 -12.16 2.60
N ILE A 61 -1.14 -12.80 3.74
CA ILE A 61 -1.53 -12.10 4.97
C ILE A 61 -0.34 -11.36 5.58
N GLU A 62 0.86 -11.93 5.48
CA GLU A 62 2.10 -11.31 5.96
C GLU A 62 2.36 -9.98 5.25
N ASP A 63 2.13 -9.90 3.93
CA ASP A 63 2.23 -8.65 3.17
C ASP A 63 1.33 -7.55 3.75
N LEU A 64 0.11 -7.89 4.18
CA LEU A 64 -0.82 -6.95 4.80
C LEU A 64 -0.34 -6.47 6.18
N LEU A 65 0.27 -7.36 6.96
CA LEU A 65 0.86 -7.02 8.24
C LEU A 65 2.09 -6.12 8.08
N GLU A 66 2.93 -6.37 7.08
CA GLU A 66 4.08 -5.52 6.75
C GLU A 66 3.63 -4.14 6.29
N LEU A 67 2.60 -4.05 5.44
CA LEU A 67 2.00 -2.77 5.03
C LEU A 67 1.45 -1.99 6.22
N LYS A 68 0.73 -2.67 7.13
CA LYS A 68 0.23 -2.06 8.37
C LYS A 68 1.37 -1.53 9.23
N GLN A 69 2.46 -2.30 9.38
CA GLN A 69 3.66 -1.86 10.12
C GLN A 69 4.37 -0.69 9.45
N ALA A 70 4.35 -0.60 8.12
CA ALA A 70 4.85 0.53 7.35
C ALA A 70 3.95 1.79 7.46
N GLY A 71 2.79 1.68 8.13
CA GLY A 71 1.84 2.76 8.33
C GLY A 71 0.98 3.04 7.10
N VAL A 72 0.69 2.03 6.28
CA VAL A 72 -0.28 2.13 5.19
C VAL A 72 -1.70 2.00 5.75
N ASP A 73 -2.62 2.86 5.28
CA ASP A 73 -3.99 2.95 5.79
C ASP A 73 -4.97 2.00 5.08
N GLY A 74 -4.63 1.53 3.88
CA GLY A 74 -5.44 0.56 3.15
C GLY A 74 -4.68 -0.17 2.06
N ALA A 75 -5.21 -1.32 1.64
CA ALA A 75 -4.61 -2.19 0.64
C ALA A 75 -5.64 -2.61 -0.42
N VAL A 76 -5.23 -2.57 -1.69
CA VAL A 76 -6.04 -3.05 -2.81
C VAL A 76 -5.61 -4.48 -3.14
N LEU A 77 -6.53 -5.42 -2.94
CA LEU A 77 -6.35 -6.82 -3.28
C LEU A 77 -7.07 -7.15 -4.60
N GLY A 78 -6.32 -7.72 -5.54
CA GLY A 78 -6.85 -8.16 -6.83
C GLY A 78 -6.64 -9.67 -7.02
N LYS A 79 -5.60 -10.02 -7.78
CA LYS A 79 -5.28 -11.40 -8.17
C LYS A 79 -5.18 -12.38 -6.98
N SER A 80 -4.68 -11.95 -5.83
CA SER A 80 -4.55 -12.77 -4.62
C SER A 80 -5.89 -13.27 -4.08
N ILE A 81 -6.97 -12.48 -4.21
CA ILE A 81 -8.33 -12.89 -3.85
C ILE A 81 -8.89 -13.86 -4.90
N TYR A 82 -8.73 -13.57 -6.19
CA TYR A 82 -9.21 -14.43 -7.27
C TYR A 82 -8.53 -15.81 -7.27
N GLU A 83 -7.25 -15.88 -6.90
CA GLU A 83 -6.49 -17.12 -6.76
C GLU A 83 -6.66 -17.79 -5.39
N ARG A 84 -7.50 -17.24 -4.50
CA ARG A 84 -7.73 -17.75 -3.13
C ARG A 84 -6.45 -17.89 -2.31
N ARG A 85 -5.46 -17.02 -2.54
CA ARG A 85 -4.22 -16.94 -1.75
C ARG A 85 -4.43 -16.20 -0.44
N ILE A 86 -5.37 -15.25 -0.45
CA ILE A 86 -5.80 -14.51 0.72
C ILE A 86 -7.29 -14.79 0.91
N ASP A 87 -7.68 -15.20 2.10
CA ASP A 87 -9.06 -15.16 2.52
C ASP A 87 -9.42 -13.73 2.96
N LEU A 88 -10.48 -13.16 2.39
CA LEU A 88 -10.86 -11.77 2.67
C LEU A 88 -11.26 -11.57 4.14
N LYS A 89 -11.90 -12.57 4.75
CA LYS A 89 -12.35 -12.48 6.13
C LYS A 89 -11.14 -12.50 7.07
N GLU A 90 -10.19 -13.40 6.83
CA GLU A 90 -8.92 -13.42 7.56
C GLU A 90 -8.16 -12.09 7.43
N ALA A 91 -8.05 -11.55 6.21
CA ALA A 91 -7.40 -10.28 5.95
C ALA A 91 -7.99 -9.12 6.77
N LEU A 92 -9.32 -9.03 6.83
CA LEU A 92 -10.02 -8.03 7.67
C LEU A 92 -9.75 -8.29 9.16
N GLU A 93 -9.86 -9.53 9.62
CA GLU A 93 -9.67 -9.88 11.04
C GLU A 93 -8.27 -9.52 11.57
N VAL A 94 -7.22 -9.68 10.75
CA VAL A 94 -5.84 -9.36 11.16
C VAL A 94 -5.50 -7.86 11.01
N THR A 95 -6.19 -7.14 10.12
CA THR A 95 -5.91 -5.72 9.87
C THR A 95 -6.75 -4.79 10.75
N GLU A 96 -7.99 -5.15 11.09
CA GLU A 96 -8.87 -4.36 11.98
C GLU A 96 -8.47 -4.43 13.46
N LYS A 97 -7.84 -5.52 13.90
CA LYS A 97 -7.34 -5.62 15.28
C LYS A 97 -6.04 -4.84 15.44
N CYS A 98 -6.13 -3.56 15.82
CA CYS A 98 -5.16 -2.80 16.63
C CYS A 98 -5.83 -1.51 17.13
#